data_AF-S9RQ43-F1
#
_entry.id   AF-S9RQ43-F1
#
_cell.length_a   1.000
_cell.length_b   1.000
_cell.length_c   1.000
_cell.angle_alpha   90.00
_cell.angle_beta   90.00
_cell.angle_gamma   90.00
#
_symmetry.space_group_name_H-M   'P 1'
#
loop_
_entity.id
_entity.type
_entity.pdbx_description
1 polymer ?
#
loop_
_entity_poly.entity_id
_entity_poly.type
_entity_poly.pdbx_seq_one_letter_code
_entity_poly.pdbx_strand_id
1 'polypeptide(L)'
;MSQTLNMQVDGQSLRMDGVINTRALRQFVQTLDDNPGLREVVLGRIDGSLDDEVVAEMGYTLRERGLATRMLPSSEVFSGGVDLFLAGVQRTVPAGAVVGVHEWETSFGSARDYPRDSRQHEPTRGYIEDMLGSDAFYWFTVEAASFNDVHVMTRDELIRYGVVTR
;
A
#
# COMPACT_ATOMS: atom_id res chain seq x y z
N MET A 1 10.11 20.18 6.85
CA MET A 1 9.64 19.19 7.85
C MET A 1 10.01 17.82 7.31
N SER A 2 10.66 16.95 8.10
CA SER A 2 10.98 15.60 7.64
C SER A 2 9.68 14.87 7.34
N GLN A 3 9.46 14.48 6.07
CA GLN A 3 8.31 13.66 5.70
C GLN A 3 8.49 12.29 6.37
N THR A 4 7.63 11.96 7.32
CA THR A 4 7.74 10.75 8.14
C THR A 4 6.36 10.20 8.40
N LEU A 5 6.26 8.87 8.40
CA LEU A 5 5.05 8.15 8.73
C LEU A 5 4.74 8.32 10.21
N ASN A 6 3.64 9.00 10.52
CA ASN A 6 3.12 9.08 11.88
C ASN A 6 2.33 7.82 12.18
N MET A 7 2.49 7.29 13.39
CA MET A 7 1.81 6.09 13.87
C MET A 7 1.16 6.40 15.21
N GLN A 8 -0.15 6.15 15.32
CA GLN A 8 -0.92 6.38 16.53
C GLN A 8 -1.80 5.17 16.81
N VAL A 9 -1.65 4.59 18.01
CA VAL A 9 -2.52 3.50 18.46
C VAL A 9 -3.76 4.08 19.12
N ASP A 10 -4.93 3.63 18.69
CA ASP A 10 -6.23 3.92 19.30
C ASP A 10 -7.00 2.61 19.48
N GLY A 11 -7.10 2.16 20.73
CA GLY A 11 -7.72 0.88 21.07
C GLY A 11 -7.02 -0.31 20.37
N GLN A 12 -7.70 -0.92 19.41
CA GLN A 12 -7.19 -2.06 18.63
C GLN A 12 -6.74 -1.67 17.22
N SER A 13 -6.64 -0.38 16.93
CA SER A 13 -6.34 0.15 15.61
C SER A 13 -5.03 0.94 15.63
N LEU A 14 -4.17 0.68 14.65
CA LEU A 14 -2.98 1.49 14.37
C LEU A 14 -3.29 2.45 13.23
N ARG A 15 -3.40 3.73 13.51
CA ARG A 15 -3.56 4.77 12.50
C ARG A 15 -2.20 5.20 11.95
N MET A 16 -2.12 5.31 10.62
CA MET A 16 -0.93 5.79 9.91
C MET A 16 -1.25 6.98 9.00
N ASP A 17 -0.40 8.01 9.05
CA ASP A 17 -0.49 9.20 8.18
C ASP A 17 0.91 9.71 7.80
N GLY A 18 1.17 9.96 6.51
CA GLY A 18 2.41 10.52 5.99
C GLY A 18 3.05 9.69 4.87
N VAL A 19 4.38 9.65 4.83
CA VAL A 19 5.16 8.95 3.79
C VAL A 19 5.89 7.76 4.39
N ILE A 20 5.77 6.59 3.74
CA ILE A 20 6.51 5.39 4.11
C ILE A 20 7.98 5.61 3.72
N ASN A 21 8.86 5.71 4.71
CA ASN A 21 10.29 5.93 4.52
C ASN A 21 11.11 4.82 5.19
N THR A 22 12.42 4.85 5.05
CA THR A 22 13.34 3.83 5.59
C THR A 22 13.27 3.62 7.11
N ARG A 23 12.70 4.56 7.87
CA ARG A 23 12.53 4.43 9.33
C ARG A 23 11.19 3.80 9.71
N ALA A 24 10.22 3.79 8.79
CA ALA A 24 8.86 3.33 9.03
C ALA A 24 8.83 1.88 9.49
N LEU A 25 9.62 0.99 8.88
CA LEU A 25 9.63 -0.44 9.22
C LEU A 25 9.93 -0.68 10.70
N ARG A 26 11.03 -0.12 11.22
CA ARG A 26 11.42 -0.32 12.63
C ARG A 26 10.34 0.20 13.57
N GLN A 27 9.77 1.37 13.28
CA GLN A 27 8.70 1.94 14.08
C GLN A 27 7.43 1.09 14.02
N PHE A 28 7.09 0.56 12.84
CA PHE A 28 5.94 -0.30 12.64
C PHE A 28 6.05 -1.58 13.46
N VAL A 29 7.15 -2.33 13.30
CA VAL A 29 7.40 -3.58 14.04
C VAL A 29 7.37 -3.33 15.54
N GLN A 30 8.07 -2.30 16.03
CA GLN A 30 8.06 -1.95 17.45
C GLN A 30 6.65 -1.63 17.95
N THR A 31 5.85 -0.90 17.16
CA THR A 31 4.47 -0.57 17.53
C THR A 31 3.59 -1.82 17.61
N LEU A 32 3.76 -2.77 16.69
CA LEU A 32 3.03 -4.05 16.73
C LEU A 32 3.44 -4.92 17.91
N ASP A 33 4.73 -4.94 18.26
CA ASP A 33 5.26 -5.70 19.40
C ASP A 33 4.79 -5.13 20.74
N ASP A 34 4.76 -3.80 20.87
CA ASP A 34 4.29 -3.11 22.07
C ASP A 34 2.76 -3.20 22.23
N ASN A 35 2.03 -3.50 21.15
CA ASN A 35 0.57 -3.51 21.13
C ASN A 35 0.03 -4.83 20.52
N PRO A 36 0.21 -5.99 21.19
CA PRO A 36 -0.20 -7.29 20.66
C PRO A 36 -1.72 -7.46 20.49
N GLY A 37 -2.52 -6.52 21.01
CA GLY A 37 -3.99 -6.49 20.86
C GLY A 37 -4.50 -5.78 19.61
N LEU A 38 -3.61 -5.22 18.77
CA LEU A 38 -3.97 -4.62 17.49
C LEU A 38 -4.64 -5.64 16.57
N ARG A 39 -5.65 -5.18 15.84
CA ARG A 39 -6.43 -5.99 14.88
C ARG A 39 -6.50 -5.38 13.50
N GLU A 40 -6.30 -4.07 13.40
CA GLU A 40 -6.36 -3.37 12.12
C GLU A 40 -5.34 -2.23 12.03
N VAL A 41 -4.97 -1.92 10.79
CA VAL A 41 -4.20 -0.75 10.42
C VAL A 41 -5.12 0.18 9.64
N VAL A 42 -5.29 1.40 10.14
CA VAL A 42 -6.09 2.45 9.53
C VAL A 42 -5.18 3.38 8.74
N LEU A 43 -5.27 3.34 7.41
CA LEU A 43 -4.51 4.23 6.55
C LEU A 43 -5.32 5.52 6.37
N GLY A 44 -4.84 6.60 6.99
CA GLY A 44 -5.42 7.94 6.89
C GLY A 44 -5.03 8.60 5.58
N ARG A 45 -4.11 9.56 5.64
CA ARG A 45 -3.45 10.10 4.44
C ARG A 45 -2.07 9.45 4.26
N ILE A 46 -1.89 8.64 3.22
CA ILE A 46 -0.60 8.06 2.85
C ILE A 46 -0.20 8.59 1.47
N ASP A 47 0.83 9.45 1.44
CA ASP A 47 1.25 10.10 0.19
C ASP A 47 2.02 9.14 -0.74
N GLY A 48 2.55 8.03 -0.22
CA GLY A 48 3.31 7.02 -0.96
C GLY A 48 4.47 6.44 -0.17
N SER A 49 5.42 5.85 -0.90
CA SER A 49 6.68 5.29 -0.38
C SER A 49 7.90 6.00 -0.97
N LEU A 50 8.99 6.01 -0.20
CA LEU A 50 10.34 6.34 -0.69
C LEU A 50 11.21 5.08 -0.87
N ASP A 51 10.68 3.92 -0.47
CA ASP A 51 11.40 2.66 -0.43
C ASP A 51 10.38 1.52 -0.50
N ASP A 52 10.37 0.79 -1.62
CA ASP A 52 9.41 -0.28 -1.90
C ASP A 52 9.75 -1.58 -1.16
N GLU A 53 11.02 -1.78 -0.78
CA GLU A 53 11.43 -2.92 0.05
C GLU A 53 10.82 -2.78 1.45
N VAL A 54 10.85 -1.56 2.00
CA VAL A 54 10.20 -1.23 3.28
C VAL A 54 8.69 -1.47 3.22
N VAL A 55 8.03 -1.10 2.12
CA VAL A 55 6.59 -1.37 1.93
C VAL A 55 6.32 -2.87 1.95
N ALA A 56 7.11 -3.66 1.22
CA ALA A 56 6.95 -5.11 1.16
C ALA A 56 7.16 -5.76 2.53
N GLU A 57 8.23 -5.40 3.25
CA GLU A 57 8.51 -5.92 4.60
C GLU A 57 7.42 -5.58 5.61
N MET A 58 6.93 -4.32 5.59
CA MET A 58 5.79 -3.92 6.41
C MET A 58 4.52 -4.69 6.04
N GLY A 59 4.29 -4.90 4.74
CA GLY A 59 3.15 -5.65 4.21
C GLY A 59 3.16 -7.12 4.65
N TYR A 60 4.26 -7.83 4.48
CA TYR A 60 4.37 -9.22 4.97
C TYR A 60 4.19 -9.29 6.49
N THR A 61 4.81 -8.38 7.24
CA THR A 61 4.65 -8.31 8.71
C THR A 61 3.17 -8.12 9.10
N LEU A 62 2.45 -7.23 8.42
CA LEU A 62 1.03 -6.97 8.64
C LEU A 62 0.20 -8.22 8.35
N ARG A 63 0.46 -8.88 7.21
CA ARG A 63 -0.22 -10.10 6.76
C ARG A 63 0.00 -11.27 7.73
N GLU A 64 1.23 -11.49 8.16
CA GLU A 64 1.61 -12.55 9.12
C GLU A 64 0.94 -12.35 10.48
N ARG A 65 0.79 -11.10 10.92
CA ARG A 65 0.06 -10.75 12.16
C ARG A 65 -1.46 -10.85 12.01
N GLY A 66 -1.97 -11.15 10.82
CA GLY A 66 -3.39 -11.31 10.56
C GLY A 66 -4.20 -10.02 10.69
N LEU A 67 -3.56 -8.86 10.49
CA LEU A 67 -4.21 -7.56 10.65
C LEU A 67 -5.09 -7.23 9.44
N ALA A 68 -6.24 -6.58 9.69
CA ALA A 68 -7.04 -5.96 8.65
C ALA A 68 -6.45 -4.61 8.22
N THR A 69 -6.79 -4.13 7.03
CA THR A 69 -6.52 -2.75 6.60
C THR A 69 -7.82 -2.02 6.31
N ARG A 70 -7.86 -0.75 6.72
CA ARG A 70 -9.06 0.07 6.60
C ARG A 70 -8.71 1.49 6.23
N MET A 71 -9.55 2.09 5.38
CA MET A 71 -9.55 3.52 5.11
C MET A 71 -10.74 4.20 5.81
N LEU A 72 -10.62 5.50 6.04
CA LEU A 72 -11.70 6.39 6.48
C LEU A 72 -12.33 7.07 5.26
N PRO A 73 -13.56 7.60 5.38
CA PRO A 73 -14.19 8.36 4.29
C PRO A 73 -13.38 9.57 3.80
N SER A 74 -12.44 10.07 4.60
CA SER A 74 -11.53 11.18 4.25
C SER A 74 -10.11 10.72 3.96
N SER A 75 -9.86 9.41 3.87
CA SER A 75 -8.53 8.87 3.60
C SER A 75 -8.14 9.09 2.14
N GLU A 76 -6.87 9.35 1.93
CA GLU A 76 -6.25 9.40 0.62
C GLU A 76 -4.98 8.54 0.68
N VAL A 77 -4.94 7.46 -0.11
CA VAL A 77 -3.84 6.50 -0.09
C VAL A 77 -3.33 6.32 -1.51
N PHE A 78 -2.05 6.60 -1.70
CA PHE A 78 -1.39 6.62 -3.01
C PHE A 78 -0.19 5.69 -3.06
N SER A 79 0.17 5.25 -4.28
CA SER A 79 1.45 4.59 -4.58
C SER A 79 1.73 3.39 -3.65
N GLY A 80 2.93 3.23 -3.10
CA GLY A 80 3.26 2.17 -2.14
C GLY A 80 2.39 2.12 -0.87
N GLY A 81 1.61 3.18 -0.57
CA GLY A 81 0.56 3.11 0.44
C GLY A 81 -0.58 2.17 0.05
N VAL A 82 -0.92 2.10 -1.24
CA VAL A 82 -1.89 1.14 -1.78
C VAL A 82 -1.34 -0.27 -1.66
N ASP A 83 -0.07 -0.49 -1.96
CA ASP A 83 0.57 -1.80 -1.81
C ASP A 83 0.55 -2.27 -0.35
N LEU A 84 0.85 -1.39 0.61
CA LEU A 84 0.71 -1.70 2.03
C LEU A 84 -0.76 -1.99 2.42
N PHE A 85 -1.72 -1.28 1.84
CA PHE A 85 -3.15 -1.54 2.06
C PHE A 85 -3.55 -2.96 1.63
N LEU A 86 -2.96 -3.49 0.54
CA LEU A 86 -3.26 -4.84 0.05
C LEU A 86 -2.89 -5.94 1.05
N ALA A 87 -1.97 -5.67 1.99
CA ALA A 87 -1.53 -6.63 2.98
C ALA A 87 -2.62 -7.05 3.98
N GLY A 88 -3.70 -6.28 4.12
CA GLY A 88 -4.79 -6.61 5.05
C GLY A 88 -5.48 -7.93 4.73
N VAL A 89 -5.71 -8.75 5.76
CA VAL A 89 -6.52 -9.98 5.61
C VAL A 89 -7.99 -9.69 5.30
N GLN A 90 -8.44 -8.48 5.64
CA GLN A 90 -9.70 -7.87 5.24
C GLN A 90 -9.42 -6.41 4.90
N ARG A 91 -9.94 -5.94 3.76
CA ARG A 91 -9.64 -4.62 3.20
C ARG A 91 -10.93 -3.84 3.01
N THR A 92 -11.03 -2.70 3.70
CA THR A 92 -12.24 -1.86 3.68
C THR A 92 -11.94 -0.47 3.13
N VAL A 93 -12.61 -0.11 2.03
CA VAL A 93 -12.57 1.22 1.43
C VAL A 93 -13.98 1.81 1.46
N PRO A 94 -14.29 2.76 2.36
CA PRO A 94 -15.60 3.39 2.43
C PRO A 94 -15.81 4.40 1.30
N ALA A 95 -17.06 4.80 1.05
CA ALA A 95 -17.36 5.92 0.17
C ALA A 95 -16.65 7.20 0.63
N GLY A 96 -16.14 7.98 -0.31
CA GLY A 96 -15.37 9.22 -0.07
C GLY A 96 -13.85 9.02 0.00
N ALA A 97 -13.40 7.80 0.33
CA ALA A 97 -11.97 7.48 0.35
C ALA A 97 -11.36 7.49 -1.06
N VAL A 98 -10.11 7.95 -1.18
CA VAL A 98 -9.38 8.02 -2.45
C VAL A 98 -8.25 7.01 -2.46
N VAL A 99 -8.25 6.13 -3.46
CA VAL A 99 -7.17 5.19 -3.76
C VAL A 99 -6.59 5.59 -5.10
N GLY A 100 -5.32 6.00 -5.12
CA GLY A 100 -4.66 6.45 -6.34
C GLY A 100 -3.44 5.60 -6.68
N VAL A 101 -3.34 5.17 -7.94
CA VAL A 101 -2.25 4.32 -8.43
C VAL A 101 -1.55 4.96 -9.61
N HIS A 102 -0.30 4.60 -9.80
CA HIS A 102 0.55 4.97 -10.93
C HIS A 102 1.69 3.96 -11.07
N GLU A 103 2.42 4.01 -12.17
CA GLU A 103 3.64 3.21 -12.32
C GLU A 103 4.78 3.70 -11.41
N TRP A 104 5.67 2.80 -11.00
CA TRP A 104 6.90 3.17 -10.29
C TRP A 104 7.94 3.74 -11.24
N GLU A 105 8.87 4.54 -10.72
CA GLU A 105 10.05 5.02 -11.44
C GLU A 105 11.35 4.75 -10.68
N THR A 106 12.44 4.68 -11.42
CA THR A 106 13.79 4.64 -10.90
C THR A 106 14.64 5.71 -11.59
N SER A 107 15.89 5.88 -11.15
CA SER A 107 16.85 6.75 -11.84
C SER A 107 17.20 6.30 -13.28
N PHE A 108 16.77 5.10 -13.69
CA PHE A 108 17.07 4.52 -15.00
C PHE A 108 15.85 4.42 -15.92
N GLY A 109 14.65 4.75 -15.43
CA GLY A 109 13.40 4.63 -16.19
C GLY A 109 12.22 4.24 -15.31
N SER A 110 11.03 4.28 -15.91
CA SER A 110 9.74 3.89 -15.36
C SER A 110 9.43 2.41 -15.62
N ALA A 111 8.40 1.88 -14.97
CA ALA A 111 7.96 0.50 -15.20
C ALA A 111 7.73 0.21 -16.70
N ARG A 112 7.11 1.12 -17.45
CA ARG A 112 6.85 0.95 -18.88
C ARG A 112 8.08 0.97 -19.77
N ASP A 113 9.22 1.47 -19.29
CA ASP A 113 10.47 1.48 -20.06
C ASP A 113 11.15 0.10 -20.07
N TYR A 114 10.74 -0.81 -19.19
CA TYR A 114 11.25 -2.18 -19.13
C TYR A 114 10.39 -3.15 -19.96
N PRO A 115 11.02 -4.12 -20.64
CA PRO A 115 10.28 -5.24 -21.24
C PRO A 115 9.44 -5.98 -20.20
N ARG A 116 8.25 -6.45 -20.58
CA ARG A 116 7.29 -7.09 -19.67
C ARG A 116 7.85 -8.31 -18.90
N ASP A 117 8.81 -9.02 -19.48
CA ASP A 117 9.51 -10.16 -18.89
C ASP A 117 10.76 -9.77 -18.07
N SER A 118 10.99 -8.48 -17.89
CA SER A 118 12.11 -7.98 -17.13
C SER A 118 11.97 -8.27 -15.63
N ARG A 119 13.07 -8.74 -15.03
CA ARG A 119 13.20 -8.92 -13.58
C ARG A 119 12.97 -7.64 -12.76
N GLN A 120 13.02 -6.45 -13.38
CA GLN A 120 12.74 -5.20 -12.68
C GLN A 120 11.28 -5.13 -12.17
N HIS A 121 10.36 -5.84 -12.80
CA HIS A 121 8.96 -5.89 -12.36
C HIS A 121 8.76 -6.71 -11.09
N GLU A 122 9.63 -7.70 -10.85
CA GLU A 122 9.41 -8.78 -9.87
C GLU A 122 9.20 -8.32 -8.42
N PRO A 123 9.93 -7.33 -7.87
CA PRO A 123 9.72 -6.93 -6.47
C PRO A 123 8.28 -6.52 -6.17
N THR A 124 7.71 -5.61 -6.96
CA THR A 124 6.34 -5.14 -6.78
C THR A 124 5.31 -6.13 -7.33
N ARG A 125 5.59 -6.74 -8.50
CA ARG A 125 4.69 -7.72 -9.14
C ARG A 125 4.45 -8.93 -8.24
N GLY A 126 5.53 -9.52 -7.71
CA GLY A 126 5.48 -10.68 -6.83
C GLY A 126 4.79 -10.36 -5.51
N TYR A 127 5.09 -9.21 -4.90
CA TYR A 127 4.39 -8.77 -3.69
C TYR A 127 2.87 -8.63 -3.91
N ILE A 128 2.45 -8.00 -5.00
CA ILE A 128 1.02 -7.86 -5.34
C ILE A 128 0.38 -9.24 -5.58
N GLU A 129 1.09 -10.14 -6.28
CA GLU A 129 0.66 -11.51 -6.51
C GLU A 129 0.46 -12.27 -5.20
N ASP A 130 1.35 -12.12 -4.21
CA ASP A 130 1.21 -12.74 -2.89
C ASP A 130 0.00 -12.19 -2.12
N MET A 131 -0.35 -10.90 -2.28
CA MET A 131 -1.46 -10.28 -1.56
C MET A 131 -2.85 -10.48 -2.21
N LEU A 132 -2.88 -10.73 -3.51
CA LEU A 132 -4.11 -10.81 -4.30
C LEU A 132 -4.33 -12.18 -4.98
N GLY A 133 -3.31 -13.03 -5.03
CA GLY A 133 -3.30 -14.28 -5.79
C GLY A 133 -3.23 -14.08 -7.30
N SER A 134 -2.90 -12.87 -7.77
CA SER A 134 -2.84 -12.51 -9.18
C SER A 134 -2.05 -11.21 -9.37
N ASP A 135 -1.23 -11.13 -10.41
CA ASP A 135 -0.48 -9.94 -10.80
C ASP A 135 -1.28 -8.95 -11.69
N ALA A 136 -2.53 -9.26 -12.02
CA ALA A 136 -3.36 -8.41 -12.88
C ALA A 136 -3.50 -6.97 -12.35
N PHE A 137 -3.52 -6.78 -11.02
CA PHE A 137 -3.56 -5.44 -10.43
C PHE A 137 -2.25 -4.68 -10.65
N TYR A 138 -1.10 -5.36 -10.57
CA TYR A 138 0.19 -4.75 -10.86
C TYR A 138 0.24 -4.19 -12.29
N TRP A 139 -0.19 -4.98 -13.28
CA TRP A 139 -0.20 -4.50 -14.66
C TRP A 139 -1.19 -3.36 -14.88
N PHE A 140 -2.31 -3.38 -14.16
CA PHE A 140 -3.23 -2.25 -14.16
C PHE A 140 -2.58 -0.98 -13.62
N THR A 141 -1.85 -1.02 -12.49
CA THR A 141 -1.20 0.20 -11.97
C THR A 141 -0.15 0.72 -12.93
N VAL A 142 0.63 -0.17 -13.56
CA VAL A 142 1.60 0.17 -14.61
C VAL A 142 0.90 0.82 -15.80
N GLU A 143 -0.29 0.40 -16.21
CA GLU A 143 -0.99 0.92 -17.39
C GLU A 143 -1.87 2.16 -17.09
N ALA A 144 -2.29 2.36 -15.84
CA ALA A 144 -3.30 3.36 -15.48
C ALA A 144 -2.80 4.82 -15.51
N ALA A 145 -1.58 5.09 -15.05
CA ALA A 145 -1.02 6.45 -14.98
C ALA A 145 0.50 6.46 -15.06
N SER A 146 1.08 7.54 -15.60
CA SER A 146 2.52 7.78 -15.52
C SER A 146 2.95 8.09 -14.09
N PHE A 147 4.24 7.98 -13.76
CA PHE A 147 4.73 8.28 -12.40
C PHE A 147 4.36 9.69 -11.91
N ASN A 148 4.25 10.67 -12.82
CA ASN A 148 3.91 12.05 -12.48
C ASN A 148 2.39 12.33 -12.47
N ASP A 149 1.58 11.33 -12.81
CA ASP A 149 0.12 11.39 -12.80
C ASP A 149 -0.44 10.44 -11.74
N VAL A 150 -1.76 10.52 -11.50
CA VAL A 150 -2.45 9.58 -10.60
C VAL A 150 -3.75 9.14 -11.24
N HIS A 151 -3.95 7.82 -11.33
CA HIS A 151 -5.25 7.24 -11.62
C HIS A 151 -6.00 7.01 -10.32
N VAL A 152 -7.03 7.81 -10.06
CA VAL A 152 -7.94 7.58 -8.93
C VAL A 152 -8.88 6.44 -9.30
N MET A 153 -8.79 5.34 -8.55
CA MET A 153 -9.58 4.15 -8.83
C MET A 153 -11.06 4.37 -8.56
N THR A 154 -11.88 3.89 -9.48
CA THR A 154 -13.33 3.77 -9.31
C THR A 154 -13.69 2.61 -8.38
N ARG A 155 -14.91 2.61 -7.85
CA ARG A 155 -15.40 1.48 -7.03
C ARG A 155 -15.38 0.16 -7.80
N ASP A 156 -15.72 0.19 -9.09
CA ASP A 156 -15.74 -1.00 -9.93
C ASP A 156 -14.33 -1.56 -10.15
N GLU A 157 -13.31 -0.71 -10.31
CA GLU A 157 -11.92 -1.14 -10.39
C GLU A 157 -11.42 -1.73 -9.06
N LEU A 158 -11.75 -1.09 -7.93
CA LEU A 158 -11.39 -1.61 -6.60
C LEU A 158 -11.95 -3.02 -6.38
N ILE A 159 -13.17 -3.28 -6.86
CA ILE A 159 -13.81 -4.61 -6.81
C ILE A 159 -13.17 -5.55 -7.82
N ARG A 160 -13.01 -5.12 -9.08
CA ARG A 160 -12.47 -5.93 -10.18
C ARG A 160 -11.10 -6.49 -9.87
N TYR A 161 -10.22 -5.70 -9.26
CA TYR A 161 -8.87 -6.09 -8.90
C TYR A 161 -8.74 -6.64 -7.48
N GLY A 162 -9.85 -6.82 -6.76
CA GLY A 162 -9.85 -7.39 -5.42
C GLY A 162 -9.20 -6.50 -4.35
N VAL A 163 -8.95 -5.21 -4.63
CA VAL A 163 -8.39 -4.26 -3.66
C VAL A 163 -9.28 -4.17 -2.41
N VAL A 164 -10.60 -4.23 -2.60
CA VAL A 164 -11.58 -4.24 -1.50
C VAL A 164 -12.20 -5.62 -1.30
N THR A 165 -12.39 -6.00 -0.03
CA THR A 165 -13.05 -7.28 0.33
C THR A 165 -14.30 -7.08 1.20
N ARG A 166 -14.60 -5.84 1.62
CA ARG A 166 -15.78 -5.47 2.43
C ARG A 166 -16.37 -4.12 2.04
#